data_AF-A0A9X2Z9S3-F1
#
_entry.id   AF-A0A9X2Z9S3-F1
#
_cell.length_a   1.000
_cell.length_b   1.000
_cell.length_c   1.000
_cell.angle_alpha   90.00
_cell.angle_beta   90.00
_cell.angle_gamma   90.00
#
_symmetry.space_group_name_H-M   'P 1'
#
loop_
_entity.id
_entity.type
_entity.pdbx_description
1 polymer ?
#
loop_
_entity_poly.entity_id
_entity_poly.type
_entity_poly.pdbx_seq_one_letter_code
_entity_poly.pdbx_strand_id
1 'polypeptide(L)'
;MTDPAAARRELTVAAQDVEAAKERGRSAVAAADERLRAAVDAAREAGVLWGEIGDTLGMRRGNAYQRFRHRGPSLPGAKHNRFA
;
A
#
# COMPACT_ATOMS: atom_id res chain seq x y z
N MET A 1 -14.09 -11.72 -5.24
CA MET A 1 -14.04 -11.54 -3.78
C MET A 1 -12.65 -11.96 -3.35
N THR A 2 -11.73 -11.02 -3.17
CA THR A 2 -10.34 -11.33 -2.81
C THR A 2 -10.31 -11.83 -1.36
N ASP A 3 -9.71 -12.99 -1.12
CA ASP A 3 -9.59 -13.54 0.23
C ASP A 3 -8.66 -12.64 1.08
N PRO A 4 -9.11 -12.13 2.25
CA PRO A 4 -8.29 -11.29 3.12
C PRO A 4 -7.03 -12.00 3.61
N ALA A 5 -7.02 -13.33 3.71
CA ALA A 5 -5.80 -14.06 4.07
C ALA A 5 -4.78 -14.05 2.92
N ALA A 6 -5.23 -14.25 1.67
CA ALA A 6 -4.37 -14.09 0.49
C ALA A 6 -3.83 -12.65 0.38
N ALA A 7 -4.67 -11.63 0.60
CA ALA A 7 -4.25 -10.24 0.51
C ALA A 7 -3.20 -9.86 1.56
N ARG A 8 -3.29 -10.39 2.79
CA ARG A 8 -2.26 -10.22 3.82
C ARG A 8 -0.93 -10.90 3.46
N ARG A 9 -0.98 -12.08 2.82
CA ARG A 9 0.24 -12.76 2.33
C ARG A 9 0.92 -11.92 1.26
N GLU A 10 0.17 -11.41 0.29
CA GLU A 10 0.71 -10.51 -0.75
C GLU A 10 1.32 -9.24 -0.14
N LEU A 11 0.66 -8.64 0.85
CA LEU A 11 1.19 -7.48 1.58
C LEU A 11 2.53 -7.81 2.26
N THR A 12 2.65 -9.00 2.86
CA THR A 12 3.88 -9.46 3.52
C THR A 12 5.01 -9.64 2.51
N VAL A 13 4.74 -10.29 1.38
CA VAL A 13 5.72 -10.49 0.29
C VAL A 13 6.19 -9.15 -0.26
N ALA A 14 5.26 -8.23 -0.54
CA ALA A 14 5.62 -6.91 -1.07
C ALA A 14 6.43 -6.07 -0.07
N ALA A 15 6.19 -6.22 1.23
CA ALA A 15 7.01 -5.57 2.26
C ALA A 15 8.45 -6.13 2.27
N GLN A 16 8.61 -7.44 2.14
CA GLN A 16 9.92 -8.09 2.04
C GLN A 16 10.67 -7.67 0.76
N ASP A 17 9.96 -7.54 -0.36
CA ASP A 17 10.52 -7.07 -1.62
C ASP A 17 11.10 -5.65 -1.49
N VAL A 18 10.44 -4.76 -0.74
CA VAL A 18 10.95 -3.40 -0.47
C VAL A 18 12.25 -3.45 0.32
N GLU A 19 12.35 -4.30 1.34
CA GLU A 19 13.58 -4.46 2.12
C GLU A 19 14.72 -5.05 1.27
N ALA A 20 14.45 -6.10 0.50
CA ALA A 20 15.44 -6.70 -0.41
C ALA A 20 15.87 -5.73 -1.52
N ALA A 21 14.98 -4.85 -1.98
CA ALA A 21 15.28 -3.86 -2.99
C ALA A 21 16.25 -2.76 -2.51
N LYS A 22 16.31 -2.48 -1.19
CA LYS A 22 17.25 -1.48 -0.64
C LYS A 22 18.70 -1.81 -0.95
N GLU A 23 19.06 -3.09 -0.96
CA GLU A 23 20.40 -3.57 -1.29
C GLU A 23 20.74 -3.39 -2.78
N ARG A 24 19.73 -3.35 -3.65
CA ARG A 24 19.88 -3.22 -5.12
C ARG A 24 19.87 -1.77 -5.60
N GLY A 25 19.43 -0.84 -4.75
CA GLY A 25 19.45 0.59 -5.00
C GLY A 25 18.09 1.20 -5.39
N ARG A 26 18.12 2.52 -5.65
CA ARG A 26 16.89 3.37 -5.67
C ARG A 26 15.83 2.94 -6.69
N SER A 27 16.22 2.49 -7.88
CA SER A 27 15.25 2.07 -8.90
C SER A 27 14.51 0.79 -8.51
N ALA A 28 15.20 -0.15 -7.87
CA ALA A 28 14.57 -1.36 -7.35
C ALA A 28 13.60 -1.02 -6.21
N VAL A 29 13.98 -0.10 -5.33
CA VAL A 29 13.11 0.36 -4.23
C VAL A 29 11.85 1.03 -4.77
N ALA A 30 11.95 1.84 -5.83
CA ALA A 30 10.80 2.46 -6.45
C ALA A 30 9.80 1.42 -6.99
N ALA A 31 10.28 0.41 -7.72
CA ALA A 31 9.43 -0.66 -8.24
C ALA A 31 8.79 -1.51 -7.11
N ALA A 32 9.55 -1.81 -6.06
CA ALA A 32 9.03 -2.53 -4.91
C ALA A 32 8.00 -1.71 -4.11
N ASP A 33 8.20 -0.39 -3.96
CA ASP A 33 7.24 0.49 -3.27
C ASP A 33 5.93 0.62 -4.07
N GLU A 34 5.98 0.61 -5.41
CA GLU A 34 4.78 0.52 -6.25
C GLU A 34 4.02 -0.79 -6.04
N ARG A 35 4.73 -1.92 -6.01
CA ARG A 35 4.14 -3.24 -5.72
C ARG A 35 3.52 -3.28 -4.32
N LEU A 36 4.20 -2.70 -3.33
CA LEU A 36 3.70 -2.59 -1.96
C LEU A 36 2.40 -1.79 -1.91
N ARG A 37 2.29 -0.67 -2.65
CA ARG A 37 1.05 0.11 -2.73
C ARG A 37 -0.09 -0.70 -3.32
N ALA A 38 0.14 -1.40 -4.42
CA ALA A 38 -0.88 -2.26 -5.03
C ALA A 38 -1.34 -3.38 -4.07
N ALA A 39 -0.44 -3.96 -3.29
CA ALA A 39 -0.79 -4.97 -2.28
C ALA A 39 -1.60 -4.38 -1.12
N VAL A 40 -1.29 -3.15 -0.68
CA VAL A 40 -2.08 -2.42 0.32
C VAL A 40 -3.49 -2.14 -0.21
N ASP A 41 -3.62 -1.68 -1.46
CA ASP A 41 -4.93 -1.43 -2.07
C ASP A 41 -5.75 -2.73 -2.18
N ALA A 42 -5.13 -3.84 -2.63
CA ALA A 42 -5.79 -5.13 -2.68
C ALA A 42 -6.22 -5.63 -1.28
N ALA A 43 -5.41 -5.40 -0.25
CA ALA A 43 -5.76 -5.70 1.14
C ALA A 43 -6.94 -4.85 1.62
N ARG A 44 -6.99 -3.57 1.25
CA ARG A 44 -8.11 -2.67 1.58
C ARG A 44 -9.41 -3.10 0.90
N GLU A 45 -9.36 -3.46 -0.38
CA GLU A 45 -10.51 -4.00 -1.13
C GLU A 45 -10.99 -5.35 -0.58
N ALA A 46 -10.07 -6.17 -0.04
CA ALA A 46 -10.40 -7.42 0.65
C ALA A 46 -10.95 -7.22 2.08
N GLY A 47 -11.04 -5.98 2.57
CA GLY A 47 -11.58 -5.66 3.89
C GLY A 47 -10.56 -5.66 5.03
N VAL A 48 -9.26 -5.82 4.76
CA VAL A 48 -8.20 -5.77 5.77
C VAL A 48 -8.14 -4.37 6.38
N LEU A 49 -8.08 -4.30 7.72
CA LEU A 49 -8.08 -3.02 8.43
C LEU A 49 -6.70 -2.35 8.39
N TRP A 50 -6.67 -1.02 8.44
CA TRP A 50 -5.43 -0.26 8.55
C TRP A 50 -4.55 -0.63 9.75
N GLY A 51 -5.16 -1.16 10.82
CA GLY A 51 -4.43 -1.71 11.97
C GLY A 51 -3.58 -2.91 11.56
N GLU A 52 -4.22 -3.94 10.99
CA GLU A 52 -3.55 -5.16 10.52
C GLU A 52 -2.49 -4.87 9.44
N ILE A 53 -2.77 -3.92 8.53
CA ILE A 53 -1.80 -3.46 7.53
C ILE A 53 -0.60 -2.82 8.20
N GLY A 54 -0.83 -1.96 9.21
CA GLY A 54 0.25 -1.37 10.00
C GLY A 54 1.10 -2.42 10.71
N ASP A 55 0.45 -3.37 11.38
CA ASP A 55 1.12 -4.46 12.10
C ASP A 55 1.99 -5.30 11.16
N THR A 56 1.48 -5.62 9.97
CA THR A 56 2.22 -6.36 8.93
C THR A 56 3.46 -5.60 8.46
N LEU A 57 3.37 -4.27 8.36
CA LEU A 57 4.45 -3.40 7.89
C LEU A 57 5.35 -2.89 9.02
N GLY A 58 5.15 -3.35 10.26
CA GLY A 58 5.91 -2.89 11.43
C GLY A 58 5.71 -1.41 11.74
N MET A 59 4.57 -0.83 11.37
CA MET A 59 4.27 0.59 11.58
C MET A 59 2.95 0.82 12.30
N ARG A 60 2.86 1.93 13.03
CA ARG A 60 1.59 2.32 13.67
C ARG A 60 0.50 2.53 12.61
N ARG A 61 -0.75 2.16 12.92
CA ARG A 61 -1.93 2.38 12.07
C ARG A 61 -2.00 3.78 11.45
N GLY A 62 -1.72 4.82 12.25
CA GLY A 62 -1.74 6.22 11.78
C GLY A 62 -0.72 6.50 10.68
N ASN A 63 0.47 5.90 10.77
CA ASN A 63 1.52 6.01 9.76
C ASN A 63 1.13 5.25 8.49
N ALA A 64 0.55 4.04 8.62
CA ALA A 64 0.03 3.28 7.48
C ALA A 64 -1.05 4.06 6.75
N TYR A 65 -2.04 4.57 7.50
CA TYR A 65 -3.08 5.42 6.93
C TYR A 65 -2.49 6.66 6.25
N GLN A 66 -1.62 7.43 6.90
CA GLN A 66 -1.03 8.62 6.28
C GLN A 66 -0.25 8.32 5.00
N ARG A 67 0.52 7.22 4.97
CA ARG A 67 1.35 6.82 3.84
C ARG A 67 0.53 6.33 2.65
N PHE A 68 -0.55 5.58 2.90
CA PHE A 68 -1.27 4.86 1.85
C PHE A 68 -2.68 5.41 1.57
N ARG A 69 -3.24 6.31 2.41
CA ARG A 69 -4.58 6.91 2.17
C ARG A 69 -4.67 7.80 0.92
N HIS A 70 -3.53 8.24 0.40
CA HIS A 70 -3.47 9.13 -0.75
C HIS A 70 -2.76 8.45 -1.91
N ARG A 71 -3.53 7.63 -2.64
CA ARG A 71 -3.52 7.43 -4.09
C ARG A 71 -4.29 6.16 -4.40
N GLY A 72 -5.62 6.20 -4.20
CA GLY A 72 -6.46 5.42 -5.10
C GLY A 72 -6.15 5.85 -6.54
N PRO A 73 -6.40 5.01 -7.56
CA PRO A 73 -6.17 5.39 -8.94
C PRO A 73 -6.77 6.77 -9.16
N SER A 74 -5.95 7.74 -9.54
CA SER A 74 -6.44 9.01 -10.03
C SER A 74 -7.33 8.68 -11.22
N LEU A 75 -8.64 8.53 -11.00
CA LEU A 75 -9.60 8.54 -12.09
C LEU A 75 -9.35 9.83 -12.86
N PRO A 76 -9.07 9.77 -14.17
CA PRO A 76 -8.86 10.97 -14.97
C PRO A 76 -10.19 11.73 -15.02
N GLY A 77 -10.39 12.68 -14.10
CA GLY A 77 -11.64 13.43 -14.04
C GLY A 77 -12.00 14.09 -12.71
N ALA A 78 -11.30 13.83 -11.60
CA ALA A 78 -11.60 14.51 -10.34
C ALA A 78 -11.10 15.97 -10.35
N LYS A 79 -11.89 16.85 -10.98
CA LYS A 79 -11.77 18.30 -10.84
C LYS A 79 -12.00 18.65 -9.37
N HIS A 80 -10.93 19.07 -8.68
CA HIS A 80 -11.08 19.81 -7.43
C HIS A 80 -11.78 21.13 -7.74
N ASN A 81 -13.08 21.21 -7.47
CA ASN A 81 -13.75 22.50 -7.42
C ASN A 81 -13.27 23.19 -6.14
N ARG A 82 -12.34 24.14 -6.28
CA ARG A 82 -11.95 25.06 -5.22
C ARG A 82 -13.04 26.14 -5.19
N PHE A 83 -13.75 26.21 -4.07
CA PHE A 83 -14.60 27.35 -3.73
C PHE A 83 -13.77 28.65 -3.82
N ALA A 84 -14.19 29.56 -4.69
CA ALA A 84 -13.95 31.00 -4.64
C ALA A 84 -15.01 31.68 -5.52
#